data_AF-A0A2E2QHG2-F1
#
_entry.id   AF-A0A2E2QHG2-F1
#
_cell.length_a   1.000
_cell.length_b   1.000
_cell.length_c   1.000
_cell.angle_alpha   90.00
_cell.angle_beta   90.00
_cell.angle_gamma   90.00
#
_symmetry.space_group_name_H-M   'P 1'
#
loop_
_entity.id
_entity.type
_entity.pdbx_description
1 polymer ?
#
loop_
_entity_poly.entity_id
_entity_poly.type
_entity_poly.pdbx_seq_one_letter_code
_entity_poly.pdbx_strand_id
1 'polypeptide(L)'
;MKYIALVITLMVAVTAPAIAIASDSITLRRDITVEGEQITLGDIFSGAGDKAGNVIAPSPAPGKSTAFKAISVARYVQSQGLEWRPATPVRRITVRRLGANISQQVVVDQLRAALEYETNLDLFEMSLSTQNLNIKVAADEPQTVSVENLYYNKSNGQFFAEILAPANSENGQRIRLSGQIHEQVLVPVLRQFKSAGQEIRESDIDYKAERASKVSHRVITDASML
;
A
#
# COMPACT_ATOMS: atom_id res chain seq x y z
N MET A 1 -83.69 -30.68 -35.71
CA MET A 1 -83.65 -30.53 -34.24
C MET A 1 -82.84 -31.71 -33.72
N LYS A 2 -81.59 -31.58 -33.25
CA LYS A 2 -81.02 -30.89 -32.07
C LYS A 2 -80.56 -31.95 -31.04
N TYR A 3 -79.23 -32.13 -30.98
CA TYR A 3 -78.36 -32.49 -29.83
C TYR A 3 -78.59 -33.85 -29.13
N ILE A 4 -77.57 -34.63 -28.77
CA ILE A 4 -76.62 -34.32 -27.69
C ILE A 4 -75.32 -35.10 -27.94
N ALA A 5 -74.19 -34.38 -27.95
CA ALA A 5 -72.84 -34.93 -27.89
C ALA A 5 -72.34 -34.82 -26.43
N LEU A 6 -71.86 -35.92 -25.88
CA LEU A 6 -71.34 -36.02 -24.52
C LEU A 6 -69.82 -35.79 -24.55
N VAL A 7 -69.38 -34.64 -24.02
CA VAL A 7 -67.96 -34.27 -23.89
C VAL A 7 -67.51 -34.64 -22.47
N ILE A 8 -66.54 -35.55 -22.37
CA ILE A 8 -65.88 -35.93 -21.12
C ILE A 8 -64.64 -35.05 -21.00
N THR A 9 -64.67 -34.08 -20.08
CA THR A 9 -63.55 -33.19 -19.81
C THR A 9 -62.61 -33.83 -18.79
N LEU A 10 -61.42 -34.25 -19.24
CA LEU A 10 -60.33 -34.75 -18.42
C LEU A 10 -59.57 -33.56 -17.80
N MET A 11 -59.72 -33.35 -16.49
CA MET A 11 -59.01 -32.30 -15.74
C MET A 11 -57.64 -32.84 -15.31
N VAL A 12 -56.59 -32.53 -16.08
CA VAL A 12 -55.21 -32.84 -15.72
C VAL A 12 -54.72 -31.80 -14.71
N ALA A 13 -54.53 -32.22 -13.47
CA ALA A 13 -53.88 -31.40 -12.45
C ALA A 13 -52.38 -31.32 -12.76
N VAL A 14 -51.92 -30.16 -13.25
CA VAL A 14 -50.50 -29.87 -13.44
C VAL A 14 -49.88 -29.62 -12.05
N THR A 15 -49.29 -30.66 -11.47
CA THR A 15 -48.41 -30.51 -10.30
C THR A 15 -47.08 -29.95 -10.79
N ALA A 16 -46.91 -28.63 -10.67
CA ALA A 16 -45.62 -28.00 -10.91
C ALA A 16 -44.60 -28.51 -9.88
N PRO A 17 -43.40 -28.96 -10.28
CA PRO A 17 -42.35 -29.26 -9.33
C PRO A 17 -41.95 -27.96 -8.63
N ALA A 18 -42.14 -27.89 -7.32
CA ALA A 18 -41.58 -26.83 -6.51
C ALA A 18 -40.05 -26.93 -6.61
N ILE A 19 -39.44 -26.01 -7.35
CA ILE A 19 -37.99 -25.82 -7.32
C ILE A 19 -37.69 -25.34 -5.90
N ALA A 20 -37.19 -26.25 -5.06
CA ALA A 20 -36.62 -25.90 -3.78
C ALA A 20 -35.40 -25.02 -4.07
N ILE A 21 -35.58 -23.70 -3.99
CA ILE A 21 -34.47 -22.77 -3.93
C ILE A 21 -33.73 -23.15 -2.65
N ALA A 22 -32.55 -23.75 -2.78
CA ALA A 22 -31.68 -23.99 -1.66
C ALA A 22 -31.43 -22.63 -1.00
N SER A 23 -32.07 -22.40 0.15
CA SER A 23 -31.77 -21.24 0.97
C SER A 23 -30.37 -21.47 1.51
N ASP A 24 -29.36 -20.90 0.85
CA ASP A 24 -27.99 -20.91 1.34
C ASP A 24 -28.01 -20.28 2.74
N SER A 25 -27.85 -21.12 3.75
CA SER A 25 -27.87 -20.66 5.13
C SER A 25 -26.64 -19.79 5.35
N ILE A 26 -26.85 -18.53 5.73
CA ILE A 26 -25.76 -17.60 5.98
C ILE A 26 -24.94 -18.06 7.20
N THR A 27 -23.63 -18.17 7.02
CA THR A 27 -22.72 -18.74 8.02
C THR A 27 -21.53 -17.83 8.25
N LEU A 28 -21.12 -17.64 9.51
CA LEU A 28 -20.00 -16.79 9.89
C LEU A 28 -18.67 -17.47 9.50
N ARG A 29 -17.79 -16.75 8.81
CA ARG A 29 -16.43 -17.23 8.51
C ARG A 29 -15.56 -17.24 9.77
N ARG A 30 -14.64 -18.19 9.85
CA ARG A 30 -13.74 -18.34 11.02
C ARG A 30 -12.65 -17.27 11.05
N ASP A 31 -11.99 -17.06 9.92
CA ASP A 31 -10.94 -16.07 9.75
C ASP A 31 -11.41 -15.02 8.75
N ILE A 32 -11.73 -13.83 9.25
CA ILE A 32 -12.26 -12.74 8.44
C ILE A 32 -11.13 -11.77 8.13
N THR A 33 -10.67 -11.86 6.88
CA THR A 33 -9.66 -10.98 6.33
C THR A 33 -10.26 -10.19 5.18
N VAL A 34 -9.95 -8.90 5.15
CA VAL A 34 -10.34 -7.99 4.07
C VAL A 34 -9.10 -7.44 3.37
N GLU A 35 -9.22 -7.21 2.08
CA GLU A 35 -8.17 -6.62 1.24
C GLU A 35 -8.57 -5.18 0.86
N GLY A 36 -9.78 -5.02 0.33
CA GLY A 36 -10.34 -3.73 -0.05
C GLY A 36 -10.63 -2.75 1.09
N GLU A 37 -11.02 -1.54 0.70
CA GLU A 37 -11.27 -0.41 1.60
C GLU A 37 -12.56 -0.52 2.41
N GLN A 38 -13.45 -1.43 2.03
CA GLN A 38 -14.76 -1.62 2.64
C GLN A 38 -14.95 -3.07 3.07
N ILE A 39 -15.59 -3.26 4.22
CA ILE A 39 -15.99 -4.57 4.74
C ILE A 39 -17.39 -4.86 4.23
N THR A 40 -17.54 -5.95 3.50
CA THR A 40 -18.80 -6.40 2.91
C THR A 40 -19.40 -7.58 3.69
N LEU A 41 -20.67 -7.91 3.39
CA LEU A 41 -21.29 -9.13 3.92
C LEU A 41 -20.58 -10.40 3.45
N GLY A 42 -20.05 -10.42 2.22
CA GLY A 42 -19.29 -11.56 1.68
C GLY A 42 -17.98 -11.83 2.40
N ASP A 43 -17.36 -10.77 2.95
CA ASP A 43 -16.12 -10.88 3.74
C ASP A 43 -16.38 -11.54 5.10
N ILE A 44 -17.52 -11.24 5.74
CA ILE A 44 -17.86 -11.77 7.06
C ILE A 44 -18.55 -13.13 6.96
N PHE A 45 -19.37 -13.34 5.93
CA PHE A 45 -20.27 -14.47 5.83
C PHE A 45 -20.12 -15.26 4.53
N SER A 46 -20.33 -16.57 4.60
CA SER A 46 -20.65 -17.42 3.45
C SER A 46 -22.17 -17.56 3.31
N GLY A 47 -22.67 -17.72 2.08
CA GLY A 47 -24.12 -17.86 1.82
C GLY A 47 -24.90 -16.54 1.85
N ALA A 48 -24.24 -15.39 1.67
CA ALA A 48 -24.91 -14.08 1.59
C ALA A 48 -25.61 -13.83 0.23
N GLY A 49 -25.38 -14.68 -0.76
CA GLY A 49 -25.99 -14.59 -2.10
C GLY A 49 -25.80 -13.21 -2.75
N ASP A 50 -26.87 -12.69 -3.35
CA ASP A 50 -26.88 -11.38 -4.02
C ASP A 50 -26.56 -10.20 -3.09
N LYS A 51 -26.62 -10.41 -1.77
CA LYS A 51 -26.31 -9.38 -0.76
C LYS A 51 -24.85 -9.38 -0.33
N ALA A 52 -24.01 -10.29 -0.87
CA ALA A 52 -22.61 -10.39 -0.51
C ALA A 52 -21.84 -9.06 -0.71
N GLY A 53 -22.20 -8.27 -1.71
CA GLY A 53 -21.59 -6.96 -1.98
C GLY A 53 -22.04 -5.82 -1.06
N ASN A 54 -22.98 -6.04 -0.12
CA ASN A 54 -23.47 -4.96 0.74
C ASN A 54 -22.41 -4.56 1.77
N VAL A 55 -22.14 -3.26 1.83
CA VAL A 55 -21.13 -2.65 2.70
C VAL A 55 -21.66 -2.51 4.12
N ILE A 56 -20.86 -2.99 5.07
CA ILE A 56 -21.15 -2.94 6.52
C ILE A 56 -20.44 -1.74 7.16
N ALA A 57 -19.17 -1.55 6.83
CA ALA A 57 -18.29 -0.58 7.46
C ALA A 57 -17.02 -0.33 6.61
N PRO A 58 -16.31 0.79 6.80
CA PRO A 58 -14.97 0.94 6.27
C PRO A 58 -14.00 -0.08 6.88
N SER A 59 -13.05 -0.55 6.07
CA SER A 59 -11.98 -1.45 6.51
C SER A 59 -11.02 -0.74 7.47
N PRO A 60 -10.41 -1.47 8.43
CA PRO A 60 -9.38 -0.90 9.26
C PRO A 60 -8.14 -0.54 8.41
N ALA A 61 -7.26 0.29 8.95
CA ALA A 61 -5.98 0.59 8.29
C ALA A 61 -5.17 -0.70 8.01
N PRO A 62 -4.32 -0.73 6.97
CA PRO A 62 -3.54 -1.91 6.63
C PRO A 62 -2.72 -2.48 7.81
N GLY A 63 -2.80 -3.79 8.00
CA GLY A 63 -2.16 -4.48 9.13
C GLY A 63 -2.84 -4.27 10.48
N LYS A 64 -4.02 -3.64 10.52
CA LYS A 64 -4.85 -3.46 11.72
C LYS A 64 -6.09 -4.36 11.68
N SER A 65 -6.83 -4.35 12.78
CA SER A 65 -8.08 -5.07 12.93
C SER A 65 -9.14 -4.20 13.58
N THR A 66 -10.39 -4.39 13.17
CA THR A 66 -11.56 -3.84 13.86
C THR A 66 -12.40 -4.99 14.40
N ALA A 67 -13.21 -4.74 15.43
CA ALA A 67 -14.04 -5.80 16.00
C ALA A 67 -15.44 -5.32 16.33
N PHE A 68 -16.43 -6.01 15.78
CA PHE A 68 -17.86 -5.71 15.91
C PHE A 68 -18.48 -6.55 17.03
N LYS A 69 -19.50 -5.99 17.69
CA LYS A 69 -20.36 -6.77 18.59
C LYS A 69 -21.22 -7.72 17.74
N ALA A 70 -21.18 -9.01 18.04
CA ALA A 70 -21.89 -10.03 17.27
C ALA A 70 -23.41 -9.73 17.19
N ILE A 71 -24.00 -9.24 18.29
CA ILE A 71 -25.42 -8.84 18.34
C ILE A 71 -25.76 -7.64 17.44
N SER A 72 -24.80 -6.74 17.19
CA SER A 72 -25.02 -5.62 16.27
C SER A 72 -24.99 -6.08 14.83
N VAL A 73 -24.06 -6.98 14.49
CA VAL A 73 -24.01 -7.59 13.15
C VAL A 73 -25.26 -8.42 12.88
N ALA A 74 -25.75 -9.18 13.85
CA ALA A 74 -26.99 -9.95 13.72
C ALA A 74 -28.20 -9.06 13.39
N ARG A 75 -28.35 -7.92 14.09
CA ARG A 75 -29.41 -6.96 13.80
C ARG A 75 -29.30 -6.35 12.40
N TYR A 76 -28.08 -6.02 11.98
CA TYR A 76 -27.84 -5.50 10.63
C TYR A 76 -28.20 -6.55 9.56
N VAL A 77 -27.68 -7.76 9.68
CA VAL A 77 -27.96 -8.88 8.75
C VAL A 77 -29.45 -9.19 8.68
N GLN A 78 -30.15 -9.18 9.83
CA GLN A 78 -31.61 -9.33 9.88
C GLN A 78 -32.35 -8.20 9.14
N SER A 79 -31.91 -6.94 9.28
CA SER A 79 -32.49 -5.82 8.51
C SER A 79 -32.26 -5.93 7.00
N GLN A 80 -31.22 -6.66 6.60
CA GLN A 80 -30.96 -7.02 5.21
C GLN A 80 -31.76 -8.26 4.77
N GLY A 81 -32.67 -8.80 5.59
CA GLY A 81 -33.48 -9.98 5.27
C GLY A 81 -32.67 -11.28 5.20
N LEU A 82 -31.57 -11.37 5.96
CA LEU A 82 -30.74 -12.55 6.11
C LEU A 82 -30.87 -13.06 7.55
N GLU A 83 -31.01 -14.37 7.73
CA GLU A 83 -31.17 -14.96 9.06
C GLU A 83 -29.84 -15.49 9.61
N TRP A 84 -29.20 -14.71 10.48
CA TRP A 84 -28.03 -15.15 11.22
C TRP A 84 -28.18 -14.86 12.71
N ARG A 85 -27.82 -15.84 13.55
CA ARG A 85 -27.78 -15.68 15.00
C ARG A 85 -26.39 -16.06 15.53
N PRO A 86 -25.78 -15.25 16.40
CA PRO A 86 -24.48 -15.59 16.97
C PRO A 86 -24.62 -16.80 17.90
N ALA A 87 -23.71 -17.77 17.76
CA ALA A 87 -23.59 -18.84 18.74
C ALA A 87 -23.21 -18.26 20.11
N THR A 88 -23.64 -18.91 21.20
CA THR A 88 -23.44 -18.46 22.59
C THR A 88 -22.03 -17.94 22.94
N PRO A 89 -20.92 -18.57 22.49
CA PRO A 89 -19.58 -18.04 22.77
C PRO A 89 -19.16 -16.83 21.90
N VAL A 90 -19.82 -16.60 20.75
CA VAL A 90 -19.42 -15.57 19.79
C VAL A 90 -19.96 -14.21 20.21
N ARG A 91 -19.16 -13.46 20.97
CA ARG A 91 -19.50 -12.10 21.41
C ARG A 91 -18.98 -11.01 20.48
N ARG A 92 -17.84 -11.27 19.82
CA ARG A 92 -17.17 -10.33 18.92
C ARG A 92 -16.79 -11.01 17.62
N ILE A 93 -16.89 -10.24 16.53
CA ILE A 93 -16.43 -10.61 15.21
C ILE A 93 -15.24 -9.69 14.89
N THR A 94 -14.05 -10.25 14.78
CA THR A 94 -12.83 -9.50 14.48
C THR A 94 -12.53 -9.61 12.99
N VAL A 95 -12.39 -8.47 12.34
CA VAL A 95 -12.03 -8.34 10.92
C VAL A 95 -10.62 -7.77 10.84
N ARG A 96 -9.74 -8.43 10.10
CA ARG A 96 -8.35 -8.02 9.91
C ARG A 96 -8.15 -7.53 8.49
N ARG A 97 -7.41 -6.43 8.29
CA ARG A 97 -6.91 -6.05 6.97
C ARG A 97 -5.44 -6.45 6.90
N LEU A 98 -5.07 -7.32 5.98
CA LEU A 98 -3.65 -7.65 5.78
C LEU A 98 -2.92 -6.40 5.31
N GLY A 99 -1.69 -6.24 5.78
CA GLY A 99 -0.86 -5.10 5.39
C GLY A 99 0.56 -5.57 5.07
N ALA A 100 1.08 -5.09 3.96
CA ALA A 100 2.46 -5.25 3.57
C ALA A 100 3.26 -4.00 3.96
N ASN A 101 4.51 -4.19 4.36
CA ASN A 101 5.39 -3.08 4.71
C ASN A 101 6.15 -2.61 3.47
N ILE A 102 6.15 -1.31 3.21
CA ILE A 102 7.01 -0.72 2.19
C ILE A 102 8.45 -0.69 2.74
N SER A 103 9.40 -1.17 1.94
CA SER A 103 10.81 -1.16 2.34
C SER A 103 11.33 0.28 2.41
N GLN A 104 12.25 0.53 3.34
CA GLN A 104 12.91 1.83 3.43
C GLN A 104 13.69 2.18 2.16
N GLN A 105 14.23 1.17 1.46
CA GLN A 105 14.94 1.35 0.20
C GLN A 105 14.04 1.98 -0.87
N VAL A 106 12.80 1.49 -1.04
CA VAL A 106 11.84 2.07 -2.00
C VAL A 106 11.58 3.54 -1.71
N VAL A 107 11.47 3.92 -0.43
CA VAL A 107 11.28 5.32 -0.03
C VAL A 107 12.52 6.16 -0.31
N VAL A 108 13.71 5.64 0.01
CA VAL A 108 15.00 6.32 -0.20
C VAL A 108 15.27 6.54 -1.69
N ASP A 109 15.02 5.52 -2.51
CA ASP A 109 15.24 5.58 -3.95
C ASP A 109 14.29 6.59 -4.60
N GLN A 110 13.00 6.58 -4.21
CA GLN A 110 12.03 7.55 -4.72
C GLN A 110 12.35 8.99 -4.28
N LEU A 111 12.75 9.20 -3.01
CA LEU A 111 13.17 10.51 -2.53
C LEU A 111 14.43 11.00 -3.23
N ARG A 112 15.40 10.12 -3.46
CA ARG A 112 16.62 10.44 -4.19
C ARG A 112 16.29 10.91 -5.61
N ALA A 113 15.48 10.16 -6.36
CA ALA A 113 15.07 10.54 -7.70
C ALA A 113 14.35 11.90 -7.73
N ALA A 114 13.47 12.17 -6.75
CA ALA A 114 12.79 13.45 -6.63
C ALA A 114 13.76 14.62 -6.31
N LEU A 115 14.74 14.38 -5.44
CA LEU A 115 15.77 15.37 -5.09
C LEU A 115 16.76 15.61 -6.22
N GLU A 116 17.17 14.59 -6.97
CA GLU A 116 18.01 14.74 -8.17
C GLU A 116 17.34 15.68 -9.18
N TYR A 117 16.04 15.45 -9.43
CA TYR A 117 15.24 16.27 -10.32
C TYR A 117 15.10 17.73 -9.84
N GLU A 118 14.81 17.94 -8.55
CA GLU A 118 14.58 19.27 -7.99
C GLU A 118 15.87 20.09 -7.80
N THR A 119 16.97 19.41 -7.42
CA THR A 119 18.23 20.09 -7.06
C THR A 119 19.23 20.17 -8.20
N ASN A 120 19.09 19.31 -9.22
CA ASN A 120 20.05 19.15 -10.32
C ASN A 120 21.48 18.85 -9.81
N LEU A 121 21.58 18.12 -8.71
CA LEU A 121 22.84 17.62 -8.15
C LEU A 121 23.11 16.21 -8.68
N ASP A 122 24.30 16.00 -9.23
CA ASP A 122 24.71 14.69 -9.78
C ASP A 122 25.02 13.68 -8.67
N LEU A 123 25.63 14.14 -7.57
CA LEU A 123 26.03 13.30 -6.45
C LEU A 123 25.74 14.00 -5.13
N PHE A 124 25.03 13.31 -4.24
CA PHE A 124 24.81 13.78 -2.88
C PHE A 124 24.61 12.64 -1.90
N GLU A 125 24.96 12.91 -0.65
CA GLU A 125 24.65 12.06 0.48
C GLU A 125 23.34 12.53 1.11
N MET A 126 22.35 11.64 1.20
CA MET A 126 21.07 11.94 1.86
C MET A 126 20.99 11.26 3.22
N SER A 127 20.56 12.02 4.22
CA SER A 127 20.24 11.53 5.55
C SER A 127 18.79 11.87 5.90
N LEU A 128 18.04 10.88 6.40
CA LEU A 128 16.67 11.04 6.87
C LEU A 128 16.68 11.27 8.38
N SER A 129 15.84 12.21 8.84
CA SER A 129 15.62 12.42 10.28
C SER A 129 14.97 11.20 10.94
N THR A 130 14.14 10.47 10.20
CA THR A 130 13.42 9.28 10.67
C THR A 130 14.07 8.02 10.12
N GLN A 131 14.65 7.20 11.01
CA GLN A 131 15.37 5.99 10.62
C GLN A 131 14.46 4.74 10.49
N ASN A 132 13.36 4.68 11.24
CA ASN A 132 12.46 3.51 11.29
C ASN A 132 11.10 3.82 10.67
N LEU A 133 11.03 3.88 9.34
CA LEU A 133 9.77 4.04 8.63
C LEU A 133 8.97 2.74 8.65
N ASN A 134 7.76 2.79 9.21
CA ASN A 134 6.82 1.67 9.24
C ASN A 134 5.57 2.08 8.47
N ILE A 135 5.63 1.92 7.15
CA ILE A 135 4.59 2.31 6.21
C ILE A 135 3.90 1.04 5.76
N LYS A 136 2.61 0.93 6.06
CA LYS A 136 1.82 -0.26 5.71
C LYS A 136 0.77 0.10 4.68
N VAL A 137 0.80 -0.61 3.56
CA VAL A 137 -0.23 -0.59 2.52
C VAL A 137 -1.00 -1.90 2.55
N ALA A 138 -2.19 -1.92 1.96
CA ALA A 138 -2.96 -3.17 1.90
C ALA A 138 -2.19 -4.24 1.12
N ALA A 139 -2.42 -5.52 1.43
CA ALA A 139 -1.63 -6.60 0.83
C ALA A 139 -1.87 -6.78 -0.69
N ASP A 140 -3.02 -6.32 -1.17
CA ASP A 140 -3.46 -6.26 -2.57
C ASP A 140 -3.02 -4.97 -3.28
N GLU A 141 -2.50 -3.99 -2.54
CA GLU A 141 -2.02 -2.71 -3.08
C GLU A 141 -0.52 -2.78 -3.45
N PRO A 142 -0.10 -2.02 -4.48
CA PRO A 142 1.31 -1.94 -4.84
C PRO A 142 2.11 -1.29 -3.71
N GLN A 143 3.29 -1.85 -3.40
CA GLN A 143 4.21 -1.31 -2.40
C GLN A 143 5.05 -0.15 -2.96
N THR A 144 4.37 0.86 -3.49
CA THR A 144 4.98 2.03 -4.14
C THR A 144 4.75 3.28 -3.31
N VAL A 145 5.58 4.31 -3.55
CA VAL A 145 5.40 5.63 -2.93
C VAL A 145 5.53 6.71 -4.00
N SER A 146 4.77 7.78 -3.86
CA SER A 146 4.99 9.02 -4.61
C SER A 146 5.45 10.11 -3.66
N VAL A 147 6.35 10.99 -4.15
CA VAL A 147 6.82 12.16 -3.41
C VAL A 147 5.99 13.36 -3.86
N GLU A 148 5.38 14.03 -2.89
CA GLU A 148 4.56 15.22 -3.01
C GLU A 148 5.19 16.34 -2.17
N ASN A 149 4.93 17.60 -2.52
CA ASN A 149 5.30 18.76 -1.70
C ASN A 149 6.78 18.74 -1.23
N LEU A 150 7.71 18.49 -2.16
CA LEU A 150 9.14 18.52 -1.88
C LEU A 150 9.62 19.97 -1.79
N TYR A 151 10.28 20.30 -0.68
CA TYR A 151 10.92 21.58 -0.45
C TYR A 151 12.38 21.35 -0.06
N TYR A 152 13.29 22.06 -0.71
CA TYR A 152 14.71 22.00 -0.43
C TYR A 152 15.27 23.38 -0.11
N ASN A 153 16.02 23.48 0.98
CA ASN A 153 16.75 24.67 1.39
C ASN A 153 18.25 24.53 1.09
N LYS A 154 18.70 25.23 0.05
CA LYS A 154 20.11 25.26 -0.39
C LYS A 154 21.09 25.79 0.65
N SER A 155 20.64 26.66 1.57
CA SER A 155 21.55 27.31 2.54
C SER A 155 22.08 26.36 3.61
N ASN A 156 21.28 25.37 4.01
CA ASN A 156 21.59 24.45 5.11
C ASN A 156 21.44 22.97 4.72
N GLY A 157 21.15 22.67 3.47
CA GLY A 157 20.99 21.32 2.95
C GLY A 157 19.70 20.63 3.40
N GLN A 158 18.78 21.31 4.09
CA GLN A 158 17.59 20.69 4.66
C GLN A 158 16.51 20.47 3.60
N PHE A 159 15.84 19.32 3.64
CA PHE A 159 14.64 19.09 2.83
C PHE A 159 13.47 18.64 3.69
N PHE A 160 12.28 18.92 3.18
CA PHE A 160 11.00 18.42 3.68
C PHE A 160 10.22 17.85 2.49
N ALA A 161 9.59 16.71 2.67
CA ALA A 161 8.79 16.06 1.65
C ALA A 161 7.56 15.43 2.29
N GLU A 162 6.48 15.35 1.52
CA GLU A 162 5.33 14.51 1.84
C GLU A 162 5.40 13.28 0.94
N ILE A 163 5.21 12.09 1.49
CA ILE A 163 5.11 10.86 0.70
C ILE A 163 3.69 10.33 0.78
N LEU A 164 3.18 9.83 -0.33
CA LEU A 164 1.88 9.17 -0.43
C LEU A 164 2.11 7.68 -0.73
N ALA A 165 1.49 6.82 0.08
CA ALA A 165 1.62 5.37 -0.01
C ALA A 165 0.24 4.68 0.08
N PRO A 166 -0.16 3.85 -0.90
CA PRO A 166 0.54 3.56 -2.15
C PRO A 166 0.55 4.76 -3.11
N ALA A 167 1.46 4.77 -4.07
CA ALA A 167 1.62 5.89 -5.00
C ALA A 167 0.32 6.17 -5.78
N ASN A 168 -0.03 7.45 -5.94
CA ASN A 168 -1.22 7.91 -6.67
C ASN A 168 -2.57 7.37 -6.14
N SER A 169 -2.63 6.89 -4.90
CA SER A 169 -3.89 6.46 -4.29
C SER A 169 -4.64 7.62 -3.64
N GLU A 170 -5.93 7.78 -3.95
CA GLU A 170 -6.78 8.81 -3.35
C GLU A 170 -6.86 8.66 -1.81
N ASN A 171 -6.92 7.42 -1.34
CA ASN A 171 -7.01 7.06 0.08
C ASN A 171 -5.65 6.60 0.66
N GLY A 172 -4.55 6.92 -0.04
CA GLY A 172 -3.20 6.59 0.42
C GLY A 172 -2.84 7.30 1.73
N GLN A 173 -1.95 6.67 2.50
CA GLN A 173 -1.37 7.25 3.69
C GLN A 173 -0.36 8.34 3.31
N ARG A 174 -0.59 9.56 3.79
CA ARG A 174 0.38 10.66 3.68
C ARG A 174 1.30 10.73 4.89
N ILE A 175 2.60 10.82 4.64
CA ILE A 175 3.62 10.84 5.70
C ILE A 175 4.60 11.96 5.39
N ARG A 176 4.84 12.82 6.39
CA ARG A 176 5.85 13.88 6.27
C ARG A 176 7.21 13.35 6.65
N LEU A 177 8.18 13.58 5.77
CA LEU A 177 9.58 13.24 5.95
C LEU A 177 10.43 14.51 5.90
N SER A 178 11.53 14.47 6.63
CA SER A 178 12.53 15.52 6.60
C SER A 178 13.91 14.89 6.67
N GLY A 179 14.90 15.65 6.21
CA GLY A 179 16.27 15.20 6.23
C GLY A 179 17.23 16.28 5.78
N GLN A 180 18.46 15.86 5.54
CA GLN A 180 19.50 16.72 4.99
C GLN A 180 20.17 16.03 3.80
N ILE A 181 20.49 16.83 2.78
CA ILE A 181 21.37 16.44 1.70
C ILE A 181 22.71 17.17 1.82
N HIS A 182 23.76 16.47 1.41
CA HIS A 182 25.10 17.03 1.32
C HIS A 182 25.64 16.73 -0.06
N GLU A 183 25.86 17.78 -0.84
CA GLU A 183 26.50 17.69 -2.14
C GLU A 183 27.85 16.99 -2.04
N GLN A 184 28.09 16.06 -2.98
CA GLN A 184 29.32 15.32 -3.11
C GLN A 184 29.98 15.66 -4.44
N VAL A 185 31.30 15.76 -4.41
CA VAL A 185 32.13 15.91 -5.60
C VAL A 185 33.07 14.72 -5.67
N LEU A 186 33.40 14.30 -6.88
CA LEU A 186 34.42 13.29 -7.11
C LEU A 186 35.79 13.94 -6.99
N VAL A 187 36.57 13.49 -6.02
CA VAL A 187 37.95 13.94 -5.84
C VAL A 187 38.88 12.87 -6.39
N PRO A 188 39.76 13.20 -7.36
CA PRO A 188 40.79 12.30 -7.82
C PRO A 188 41.76 12.01 -6.68
N VAL A 189 41.96 10.73 -6.40
CA VAL A 189 42.89 10.21 -5.40
C VAL A 189 43.81 9.21 -6.08
N LEU A 190 45.04 9.09 -5.58
CA LEU A 190 45.95 8.06 -6.06
C LEU A 190 45.46 6.68 -5.60
N ARG A 191 45.25 5.77 -6.55
CA ARG A 191 44.90 4.36 -6.26
C ARG A 191 45.98 3.65 -5.45
N GLN A 192 47.24 4.08 -5.63
CA GLN A 192 48.41 3.52 -4.98
C GLN A 192 49.46 4.61 -4.73
N PHE A 193 50.34 4.38 -3.75
CA PHE A 193 51.42 5.32 -3.44
C PHE A 193 52.35 5.54 -4.64
N LYS A 194 52.74 6.79 -4.89
CA LYS A 194 53.71 7.21 -5.90
C LYS A 194 54.85 7.99 -5.24
N SER A 195 56.08 7.73 -5.67
CA SER A 195 57.25 8.44 -5.15
C SER A 195 57.44 9.80 -5.82
N ALA A 196 58.11 10.72 -5.13
CA ALA A 196 58.41 12.03 -5.68
C ALA A 196 59.19 11.92 -7.01
N GLY A 197 58.76 12.68 -8.01
CA GLY A 197 59.34 12.67 -9.36
C GLY A 197 58.77 11.61 -10.31
N GLN A 198 57.85 10.75 -9.87
CA GLN A 198 57.11 9.86 -10.78
C GLN A 198 55.91 10.59 -11.41
N GLU A 199 55.73 10.38 -12.72
CA GLU A 199 54.57 10.83 -13.46
C GLU A 199 53.28 10.14 -12.94
N ILE A 200 52.23 10.94 -12.75
CA ILE A 200 50.87 10.48 -12.44
C ILE A 200 50.16 10.28 -13.78
N ARG A 201 49.66 9.07 -14.03
CA ARG A 201 48.87 8.76 -15.22
C ARG A 201 47.41 8.57 -14.86
N GLU A 202 46.52 8.67 -15.82
CA GLU A 202 45.08 8.44 -15.62
C GLU A 202 44.80 7.06 -14.99
N SER A 203 45.58 6.03 -15.35
CA SER A 203 45.47 4.70 -14.76
C SER A 203 45.79 4.64 -13.26
N ASP A 204 46.50 5.62 -12.72
CA ASP A 204 46.86 5.73 -11.30
C ASP A 204 45.81 6.50 -10.49
N ILE A 205 44.86 7.15 -11.16
CA ILE A 205 43.81 7.95 -10.56
C ILE A 205 42.59 7.06 -10.27
N ASP A 206 42.06 7.21 -9.08
CA ASP A 206 40.74 6.73 -8.68
C ASP A 206 39.90 7.92 -8.22
N TYR A 207 38.59 7.77 -8.10
CA TYR A 207 37.71 8.85 -7.67
C TYR A 207 37.03 8.49 -6.37
N LYS A 208 37.16 9.38 -5.39
CA LYS A 208 36.47 9.26 -4.12
C LYS A 208 35.41 10.34 -4.01
N ALA A 209 34.16 9.94 -3.77
CA ALA A 209 33.10 10.87 -3.42
C ALA A 209 33.40 11.51 -2.05
N GLU A 210 33.57 12.82 -2.03
CA GLU A 210 33.76 13.60 -0.80
C GLU A 210 32.75 14.74 -0.76
N ARG A 211 32.36 15.15 0.45
CA ARG A 211 31.42 16.25 0.62
C ARG A 211 32.04 17.55 0.12
N ALA A 212 31.33 18.29 -0.73
CA ALA A 212 31.81 19.54 -1.31
C ALA A 212 32.31 20.53 -0.24
N SER A 213 31.63 20.57 0.92
CA SER A 213 32.02 21.43 2.05
C SER A 213 33.35 21.06 2.73
N LYS A 214 33.84 19.83 2.57
CA LYS A 214 35.14 19.38 3.09
C LYS A 214 36.27 19.53 2.08
N VAL A 215 35.95 19.75 0.81
CA VAL A 215 36.93 19.94 -0.26
C VAL A 215 37.44 21.38 -0.18
N SER A 216 38.72 21.54 0.16
CA SER A 216 39.35 22.86 0.20
C SER A 216 39.49 23.43 -1.22
N HIS A 217 39.51 24.76 -1.36
CA HIS A 217 39.76 25.47 -2.62
C HIS A 217 41.07 25.08 -3.34
N ARG A 218 41.96 24.34 -2.67
CA ARG A 218 43.26 23.86 -3.22
C ARG A 218 43.24 22.40 -3.68
N VAL A 219 42.11 21.71 -3.57
CA VAL A 219 41.99 20.33 -4.04
C VAL A 219 41.65 20.35 -5.53
N ILE A 220 42.41 19.59 -6.31
CA ILE A 220 42.13 19.40 -7.72
C ILE A 220 40.91 18.47 -7.83
N THR A 221 39.84 18.93 -8.45
CA THR A 221 38.58 18.17 -8.63
C THR A 221 38.45 17.56 -10.03
N ASP A 222 39.40 17.85 -10.93
CA ASP A 222 39.42 17.38 -12.31
C ASP A 222 40.80 16.84 -12.65
N ALA A 223 40.87 15.59 -13.11
CA ALA A 223 42.13 14.92 -13.43
C ALA A 223 42.89 15.59 -14.60
N SER A 224 42.24 16.39 -15.44
CA SER A 224 42.91 17.16 -16.50
C SER A 224 43.80 18.29 -15.98
N MET A 225 43.69 18.62 -14.70
CA MET A 225 44.45 19.68 -14.02
C MET A 225 45.63 19.14 -13.18
N LEU A 226 45.86 17.81 -13.21
CA LEU A 226 47.01 17.12 -12.60
C LEU A 226 48.18 17.04 -13.59
#